data_AF-A0A6F9CWX0-F1
#
_entry.id   AF-A0A6F9CWX0-F1
#
_cell.length_a   1.000
_cell.length_b   1.000
_cell.length_c   1.000
_cell.angle_alpha   90.00
_cell.angle_beta   90.00
_cell.angle_gamma   90.00
#
_symmetry.space_group_name_H-M   'P 1'
#
loop_
_entity.id
_entity.type
_entity.pdbx_description
1 polymer ?
#
loop_
_entity_poly.entity_id
_entity_poly.type
_entity_poly.pdbx_seq_one_letter_code
_entity_poly.pdbx_strand_id
1 'polypeptide(L)'
;MCGICIAQSLKIPHNHKQENFDKIIRLLLDTRYARAVVLFASDEDIRGILNASKRADQVGHFLWVGSDSWGAKNSPIHQLEEAAVGAVTILPKRATIADTFFFIG
;
A
#
# COMPACT_ATOMS: atom_id res chain seq x y z
N MET A 1 24.06 3.22 16.26
CA MET A 1 22.92 2.29 16.37
C MET A 1 22.28 2.19 15.00
N CYS A 2 22.21 0.99 14.41
CA CYS A 2 21.59 0.80 13.10
C CYS A 2 20.07 0.78 13.30
N GLY A 3 19.41 1.87 12.91
CA GLY A 3 17.96 2.03 13.04
C GLY A 3 17.26 1.38 11.85
N ILE A 4 16.29 0.50 12.16
CA ILE A 4 15.41 -0.21 11.23
C ILE A 4 16.12 -1.30 10.41
N CYS A 5 15.51 -2.49 10.36
CA CYS A 5 15.93 -3.62 9.52
C CYS A 5 14.80 -3.99 8.56
N ILE A 6 15.17 -4.30 7.31
CA ILE A 6 14.23 -4.79 6.30
C ILE A 6 14.23 -6.31 6.37
N ALA A 7 13.14 -6.90 6.87
CA ALA A 7 13.05 -8.34 7.00
C ALA A 7 12.93 -9.04 5.63
N GLN A 8 12.21 -8.43 4.69
CA GLN A 8 12.06 -8.93 3.33
C GLN A 8 11.72 -7.80 2.36
N SER A 9 12.14 -7.93 1.09
CA SER A 9 11.75 -7.06 -0.01
C SER A 9 11.08 -7.89 -1.11
N LEU A 10 9.88 -7.47 -1.53
CA LEU A 10 9.05 -8.17 -2.50
C LEU A 10 8.69 -7.23 -3.65
N LYS A 11 8.60 -7.77 -4.87
CA LYS A 11 8.25 -7.02 -6.08
C LYS A 11 6.99 -7.59 -6.72
N ILE A 12 6.09 -6.71 -7.12
CA ILE A 12 4.92 -7.06 -7.92
C ILE A 12 5.36 -7.13 -9.40
N PRO A 13 5.14 -8.27 -10.09
CA PRO A 13 5.48 -8.38 -11.50
C PRO A 13 4.57 -7.49 -12.35
N HIS A 14 5.05 -7.07 -13.52
CA HIS A 14 4.29 -6.15 -14.39
C HIS A 14 2.97 -6.77 -14.87
N ASN A 15 3.00 -8.02 -15.33
CA ASN A 15 1.80 -8.76 -15.74
C ASN A 15 1.25 -9.59 -14.58
N HIS A 16 1.03 -8.96 -13.44
CA HIS A 16 0.52 -9.64 -12.25
C HIS A 16 -0.94 -10.08 -12.43
N LYS A 17 -1.27 -11.19 -11.78
CA LYS A 17 -2.59 -11.74 -11.60
C LYS A 17 -2.94 -11.75 -10.12
N GLN A 18 -4.19 -12.04 -9.78
CA GLN A 18 -4.64 -12.11 -8.39
C GLN A 18 -3.80 -13.07 -7.53
N GLU A 19 -3.40 -14.21 -8.10
CA GLU A 19 -2.53 -15.20 -7.45
C GLU A 19 -1.15 -14.67 -7.05
N ASN A 20 -0.64 -13.63 -7.74
CA ASN A 20 0.64 -13.02 -7.38
C ASN A 20 0.51 -12.23 -6.08
N PHE A 21 -0.61 -11.54 -5.86
CA PHE A 21 -0.88 -10.85 -4.59
C PHE A 21 -1.05 -11.84 -3.45
N ASP A 22 -1.76 -12.96 -3.67
CA ASP A 22 -1.91 -14.01 -2.65
C ASP A 22 -0.55 -14.60 -2.26
N LYS A 23 0.34 -14.80 -3.25
CA LYS A 23 1.71 -15.24 -3.00
C LYS A 23 2.50 -14.23 -2.17
N ILE A 24 2.36 -12.93 -2.45
CA ILE A 24 3.01 -11.87 -1.66
C ILE A 24 2.52 -11.90 -0.22
N ILE A 25 1.21 -11.98 0.02
CA ILE A 25 0.66 -12.04 1.39
C ILE A 25 1.19 -13.27 2.14
N ARG A 26 1.23 -14.45 1.50
CA ARG A 26 1.80 -15.65 2.13
C ARG A 26 3.27 -15.48 2.50
N LEU A 27 4.07 -14.85 1.63
CA LEU A 27 5.49 -14.59 1.91
C LEU A 27 5.66 -13.60 3.07
N LEU A 28 4.82 -12.57 3.15
CA LEU A 28 4.83 -11.63 4.28
C LEU A 28 4.47 -12.32 5.60
N LEU A 29 3.50 -13.24 5.60
CA LEU A 29 3.11 -14.01 6.79
C LEU A 29 4.19 -14.97 7.29
N ASP A 30 5.07 -15.45 6.41
CA ASP A 30 6.21 -16.28 6.80
C ASP A 30 7.21 -15.49 7.68
N THR A 31 7.23 -14.16 7.51
CA THR A 31 8.05 -13.25 8.31
C THR A 31 7.33 -12.85 9.61
N ARG A 32 7.18 -13.81 10.53
CA ARG A 32 6.36 -13.67 11.76
C ARG A 32 6.69 -12.48 12.66
N TYR A 33 7.91 -11.96 12.61
CA TYR A 33 8.33 -10.83 13.46
C TYR A 33 8.05 -9.46 12.84
N ALA A 34 7.77 -9.38 11.54
CA ALA A 34 7.54 -8.12 10.83
C ALA A 34 6.05 -7.96 10.50
N ARG A 35 5.38 -7.04 11.20
CA ARG A 35 3.98 -6.69 10.93
C ARG A 35 3.82 -5.44 10.07
N ALA A 36 4.83 -4.58 10.05
CA ALA A 36 4.83 -3.36 9.26
C ALA A 36 5.24 -3.67 7.81
N VAL A 37 4.43 -3.21 6.85
CA VAL A 37 4.66 -3.41 5.42
C VAL A 37 4.67 -2.05 4.73
N VAL A 38 5.78 -1.71 4.10
CA VAL A 38 5.92 -0.47 3.31
C VAL A 38 5.55 -0.77 1.85
N LEU A 39 4.57 -0.06 1.33
CA LEU A 39 4.04 -0.22 -0.02
C LEU A 39 4.47 0.95 -0.91
N PHE A 40 5.25 0.63 -1.94
CA PHE A 40 5.55 1.50 -3.07
C PHE A 40 4.90 0.89 -4.32
N ALA A 41 3.61 1.18 -4.52
CA ALA A 41 2.84 0.58 -5.59
C ALA A 41 1.74 1.53 -6.10
N SER A 42 1.16 1.21 -7.26
CA SER A 42 0.04 1.96 -7.84
C SER A 42 -1.26 1.75 -7.05
N ASP A 43 -2.28 2.57 -7.32
CA ASP A 43 -3.62 2.41 -6.72
C ASP A 43 -4.18 0.98 -6.94
N GLU A 44 -4.02 0.44 -8.15
CA GLU A 44 -4.49 -0.90 -8.51
C GLU A 44 -3.74 -2.00 -7.75
N ASP A 45 -2.42 -1.88 -7.65
CA ASP A 45 -1.58 -2.81 -6.92
C ASP A 45 -1.89 -2.83 -5.42
N ILE A 46 -2.05 -1.65 -4.81
CA ILE A 46 -2.42 -1.51 -3.40
C ILE A 46 -3.76 -2.19 -3.16
N ARG A 47 -4.77 -1.92 -4.01
CA ARG A 47 -6.06 -2.58 -3.94
C ARG A 47 -5.93 -4.10 -4.03
N GLY A 48 -5.08 -4.58 -4.95
CA GLY A 48 -4.78 -6.01 -5.12
C GLY A 48 -4.23 -6.65 -3.85
N ILE A 49 -3.26 -5.99 -3.20
CA ILE A 49 -2.65 -6.43 -1.94
C ILE A 49 -3.66 -6.44 -0.79
N LEU A 50 -4.42 -5.36 -0.59
CA LEU A 50 -5.43 -5.28 0.46
C LEU A 50 -6.52 -6.35 0.30
N ASN A 51 -6.96 -6.57 -0.95
CA ASN A 51 -7.94 -7.60 -1.26
C ASN A 51 -7.38 -9.01 -1.00
N ALA A 52 -6.11 -9.28 -1.34
CA ALA A 52 -5.45 -10.54 -1.01
C ALA A 52 -5.32 -10.75 0.50
N SER A 53 -5.00 -9.69 1.26
CA SER A 53 -4.96 -9.74 2.73
C SER A 53 -6.32 -10.09 3.31
N LYS A 54 -7.41 -9.51 2.78
CA LYS A 54 -8.78 -9.84 3.17
C LYS A 54 -9.16 -11.28 2.84
N ARG A 55 -8.84 -11.77 1.63
CA ARG A 55 -9.08 -13.17 1.24
C ARG A 55 -8.31 -14.17 2.10
N ALA A 56 -7.14 -13.78 2.60
CA ALA A 56 -6.32 -14.61 3.49
C ALA A 56 -6.77 -14.54 4.97
N ASP A 57 -7.89 -13.86 5.27
CA ASP A 57 -8.38 -13.64 6.63
C ASP A 57 -7.35 -12.94 7.55
N GLN A 58 -6.57 -12.03 6.96
CA GLN A 58 -5.52 -11.28 7.67
C GLN A 58 -5.87 -9.79 7.84
N VAL A 59 -7.16 -9.47 7.92
CA VAL A 59 -7.62 -8.11 8.20
C VAL A 59 -7.11 -7.71 9.60
N GLY A 60 -6.48 -6.53 9.71
CA GLY A 60 -5.89 -6.04 10.95
C GLY A 60 -4.57 -6.70 11.37
N HIS A 61 -4.06 -7.67 10.61
CA HIS A 61 -2.76 -8.30 10.90
C HIS A 61 -1.59 -7.33 10.61
N PHE A 62 -1.58 -6.78 9.40
CA PHE A 62 -0.52 -5.91 8.89
C PHE A 62 -0.75 -4.44 9.21
N LEU A 63 0.34 -3.71 9.42
CA LEU A 63 0.36 -2.26 9.50
C LEU A 63 0.90 -1.71 8.18
N TRP A 64 0.04 -1.07 7.40
CA TRP A 64 0.40 -0.57 6.08
C TRP A 64 1.03 0.81 6.17
N VAL A 65 2.17 0.99 5.49
CA VAL A 65 2.79 2.29 5.25
C VAL A 65 2.82 2.54 3.75
N GLY A 66 1.97 3.43 3.25
CA GLY A 66 1.82 3.72 1.82
C GLY A 66 2.63 4.94 1.35
N SER A 67 3.15 4.87 0.12
CA SER A 67 3.75 6.03 -0.57
C SER A 67 2.71 7.08 -0.99
N ASP A 68 3.18 8.15 -1.63
CA ASP A 68 2.37 9.24 -2.18
C ASP A 68 1.38 8.81 -3.27
N SER A 69 1.66 7.70 -3.95
CA SER A 69 0.72 7.05 -4.86
C SER A 69 -0.61 6.72 -4.17
N TRP A 70 -0.58 6.26 -2.92
CA TRP A 70 -1.77 6.11 -2.09
C TRP A 70 -2.24 7.48 -1.59
N GLY A 71 -1.38 8.16 -0.83
CA GLY A 71 -1.68 9.47 -0.25
C GLY A 71 -3.04 9.52 0.45
N ALA A 72 -3.84 10.54 0.13
CA ALA A 72 -5.19 10.72 0.68
C ALA A 72 -6.30 10.15 -0.23
N LYS A 73 -5.98 9.29 -1.20
CA LYS A 73 -6.97 8.76 -2.14
C LYS A 73 -7.80 7.65 -1.49
N ASN A 74 -9.10 7.65 -1.79
CA ASN A 74 -10.01 6.57 -1.42
C ASN A 74 -10.09 5.44 -2.46
N SER A 75 -9.62 5.67 -3.70
CA SER A 75 -9.62 4.67 -4.77
C SER A 75 -9.01 3.31 -4.39
N PRO A 76 -7.81 3.23 -3.77
CA PRO A 76 -7.21 1.93 -3.44
C PRO A 76 -7.98 1.15 -2.38
N ILE A 77 -8.74 1.83 -1.51
CA ILE A 77 -9.38 1.23 -0.33
C ILE A 77 -10.89 1.05 -0.45
N HIS A 78 -11.52 1.48 -1.54
CA HIS A 78 -12.96 1.43 -1.65
C HIS A 78 -13.51 -0.01 -1.50
N GLN A 79 -14.42 -0.25 -0.54
CA GLN A 79 -14.95 -1.56 -0.15
C GLN A 79 -13.94 -2.50 0.55
N LEU A 80 -12.75 -1.99 0.87
CA LEU A 80 -11.66 -2.67 1.56
C LEU A 80 -11.19 -1.86 2.78
N GLU A 81 -12.04 -0.96 3.28
CA GLU A 81 -11.71 0.01 4.33
C GLU A 81 -11.22 -0.72 5.59
N GLU A 82 -11.88 -1.82 5.96
CA GLU A 82 -11.49 -2.67 7.10
C GLU A 82 -10.05 -3.20 7.01
N ALA A 83 -9.58 -3.52 5.80
CA ALA A 83 -8.22 -4.02 5.58
C ALA A 83 -7.18 -2.90 5.60
N ALA A 84 -7.61 -1.65 5.41
CA ALA A 84 -6.76 -0.46 5.38
C ALA A 84 -6.78 0.34 6.70
N VAL A 85 -7.60 -0.06 7.69
CA VAL A 85 -7.65 0.62 8.99
C VAL A 85 -6.26 0.69 9.62
N GLY A 86 -5.86 1.88 10.06
CA GLY A 86 -4.55 2.12 10.67
C GLY A 86 -3.40 2.31 9.68
N ALA A 87 -3.68 2.30 8.37
CA ALA A 87 -2.67 2.63 7.37
C ALA A 87 -2.15 4.06 7.54
N VAL A 88 -0.83 4.23 7.43
CA VAL A 88 -0.17 5.53 7.41
C VAL A 88 0.31 5.78 5.98
N THR A 89 -0.09 6.89 5.38
CA THR A 89 0.32 7.24 4.01
C THR A 89 1.02 8.58 3.97
N ILE A 90 1.87 8.76 2.97
CA ILE A 90 2.58 10.02 2.76
C ILE A 90 1.80 10.81 1.70
N LEU A 91 1.62 12.11 1.88
CA LEU A 91 1.15 13.01 0.83
C LEU A 91 1.99 14.29 0.87
N PRO A 92 2.72 14.65 -0.20
CA PRO A 92 3.44 15.91 -0.25
C PRO A 92 2.49 17.10 -0.06
N LYS A 93 2.90 18.08 0.76
CA LYS A 93 2.14 19.32 0.94
C LYS A 93 2.05 20.05 -0.40
N ARG A 94 0.83 20.25 -0.90
CA ARG A 94 0.58 21.06 -2.09
C ARG A 94 0.29 22.49 -1.67
N ALA A 95 1.01 23.45 -2.24
CA ALA A 95 0.66 24.86 -2.13
C ALA A 95 -0.32 25.19 -3.26
N THR A 96 -1.52 25.66 -2.90
CA THR A 96 -2.46 26.21 -3.88
C THR A 96 -1.98 27.60 -4.25
N ILE A 97 -1.56 27.77 -5.51
CA ILE A 97 -1.20 29.10 -6.02
C ILE A 97 -2.50 29.77 -6.44
N ALA A 98 -2.84 30.89 -5.78
CA ALA A 98 -4.14 31.56 -5.92
C ALA A 98 -4.41 32.14 -7.34
N ASP A 99 -3.37 32.30 -8.16
CA ASP A 99 -3.45 32.94 -9.48
C ASP A 99 -3.02 32.01 -10.64
N THR A 100 -3.21 30.70 -10.53
CA THR A 100 -2.78 29.75 -11.57
C THR A 100 -3.94 28.95 -12.15
N PHE A 101 -4.88 29.65 -12.79
CA PHE A 101 -5.51 29.13 -14.01
C PHE A 101 -4.56 29.32 -15.19
N PHE A 102 -3.37 28.70 -15.13
CA PHE A 102 -2.60 28.49 -16.36
C PHE A 102 -3.20 27.26 -17.04
N PHE A 103 -3.96 27.50 -18.12
CA PHE A 103 -4.22 26.48 -19.12
C PHE A 103 -2.85 25.97 -19.61
N ILE A 104 -2.50 24.72 -19.31
CA ILE A 104 -1.52 24.01 -20.12
C ILE A 104 -2.29 23.57 -21.37
N GLY A 105 -2.27 24.45 -22.38
CA GLY A 105 -2.58 24.12 -23.77
C GLY A 105 -1.35 23.57 -24.46
#